data_AF-A0A0V1BR02-F1
#
_entry.id   AF-A0A0V1BR02-F1
#
_cell.length_a   1.000
_cell.length_b   1.000
_cell.length_c   1.000
_cell.angle_alpha   90.00
_cell.angle_beta   90.00
_cell.angle_gamma   90.00
#
_symmetry.space_group_name_H-M   'P 1'
#
loop_
_entity.id
_entity.type
_entity.pdbx_description
1 polymer ?
#
loop_
_entity_poly.entity_id
_entity_poly.type
_entity_poly.pdbx_seq_one_letter_code
_entity_poly.pdbx_strand_id
1 'polypeptide(L)'
;MNAHKPTVDNDVYSPWIGQAIECWMPEEFKYAWEEITEKFCYIQDIYWFPLNDTIPERSERGHNHISYYQSVPFIPGVQELFFIQFVSALFVACLQLSLW
;
A
#
# COMPACT_ATOMS: atom_id res chain seq x y z
N MET A 1 3.70 25.17 -21.72
CA MET A 1 2.63 24.66 -22.61
C MET A 1 2.22 23.39 -21.93
N ASN A 2 1.30 23.47 -20.97
CA ASN A 2 1.20 22.47 -19.91
C ASN A 2 0.07 21.52 -20.28
N ALA A 3 0.40 20.26 -20.57
CA ALA A 3 -0.60 19.21 -20.66
C ALA A 3 -1.12 18.89 -19.25
N HIS A 4 -2.16 19.62 -18.83
CA HIS A 4 -2.93 19.27 -17.64
C HIS A 4 -3.63 17.94 -17.91
N LYS A 5 -3.51 16.96 -16.98
CA LYS A 5 -4.24 15.68 -17.01
C LYS A 5 -5.71 15.97 -17.32
N PRO A 6 -6.31 15.41 -18.39
CA PRO A 6 -7.76 15.44 -18.50
C PRO A 6 -8.28 14.71 -17.27
N THR A 7 -9.12 15.37 -16.47
CA THR A 7 -9.86 14.69 -15.41
C THR A 7 -10.66 13.59 -16.10
N VAL A 8 -10.23 12.34 -15.99
CA VAL A 8 -11.09 11.23 -16.39
C VAL A 8 -12.24 11.25 -15.42
N ASP A 9 -13.38 11.65 -15.97
CA ASP A 9 -14.61 11.89 -15.26
C ASP A 9 -15.05 10.56 -14.62
N ASN A 10 -14.99 10.49 -13.29
CA ASN A 10 -15.79 9.63 -12.40
C ASN A 10 -15.96 8.11 -12.65
N ASP A 11 -15.26 7.42 -13.55
CA ASP A 11 -15.69 6.06 -13.97
C ASP A 11 -14.67 4.88 -13.83
N VAL A 12 -13.73 4.86 -12.87
CA VAL A 12 -12.98 3.60 -12.57
C VAL A 12 -12.74 3.32 -11.09
N TYR A 13 -12.69 4.34 -10.22
CA TYR A 13 -12.39 4.14 -8.80
C TYR A 13 -13.65 4.37 -7.94
N SER A 14 -13.98 3.37 -7.11
CA SER A 14 -15.07 3.43 -6.14
C SER A 14 -14.98 4.70 -5.28
N PRO A 15 -16.09 5.37 -4.92
CA PRO A 15 -16.09 6.59 -4.08
C PRO A 15 -15.34 6.45 -2.74
N TRP A 16 -15.07 5.23 -2.29
CA TRP A 16 -14.40 4.91 -1.03
C TRP A 16 -12.89 4.65 -1.18
N ILE A 17 -12.38 4.58 -2.42
CA ILE A 17 -10.99 4.27 -2.73
C ILE A 17 -10.53 5.33 -3.72
N GLY A 18 -9.96 6.42 -3.22
CA GLY A 18 -9.32 7.44 -4.07
C GLY A 18 -8.11 6.88 -4.83
N GLN A 19 -7.54 7.68 -5.74
CA GLN A 19 -6.29 7.31 -6.42
C GLN A 19 -5.18 7.12 -5.37
N ALA A 20 -4.56 5.94 -5.36
CA ALA A 20 -3.71 5.52 -4.26
C ALA A 20 -2.48 6.45 -4.10
N ILE A 21 -1.86 6.86 -5.20
CA ILE A 21 -0.66 7.73 -5.26
C ILE A 21 -0.60 8.39 -6.65
N GLU A 22 -0.23 9.68 -6.72
CA GLU A 22 0.09 10.41 -7.94
C GLU A 22 1.62 10.56 -8.06
N CYS A 23 2.23 10.03 -9.11
CA CYS A 23 3.68 10.06 -9.30
C CYS A 23 4.10 11.18 -10.26
N TRP A 24 5.21 11.88 -9.96
CA TRP A 24 5.73 12.88 -10.88
C TRP A 24 6.36 12.20 -12.10
N MET A 25 5.71 12.40 -13.25
CA MET A 25 6.19 11.91 -14.55
C MET A 25 6.55 13.09 -15.45
N PRO A 26 7.64 13.02 -16.23
CA PRO A 26 7.96 14.07 -17.18
C PRO A 26 6.95 14.11 -18.34
N GLU A 27 6.71 15.32 -18.83
CA GLU A 27 5.63 15.67 -19.79
C GLU A 27 5.72 14.96 -21.15
N GLU A 28 6.88 14.38 -21.47
CA GLU A 28 7.15 13.70 -22.75
C GLU A 28 6.49 12.32 -22.86
N PHE A 29 6.00 11.75 -21.75
CA PHE A 29 5.40 10.42 -21.71
C PHE A 29 3.88 10.45 -21.94
N LYS A 30 3.37 9.47 -22.70
CA LYS A 30 1.93 9.33 -23.01
C LYS A 30 1.15 8.93 -21.76
N TYR A 31 -0.12 9.34 -21.67
CA TYR A 31 -1.08 9.01 -20.60
C TYR A 31 -1.14 7.53 -20.22
N ALA A 32 -1.01 6.60 -21.17
CA ALA A 32 -0.99 5.16 -20.89
C ALA A 32 0.17 4.71 -19.98
N TRP A 33 1.25 5.49 -19.90
CA TRP A 33 2.38 5.21 -19.03
C TRP A 33 2.19 5.76 -17.61
N GLU A 34 1.25 6.68 -17.41
CA GLU A 34 0.94 7.27 -16.11
C GLU A 34 0.37 6.20 -15.17
N GLU A 35 -0.66 5.48 -15.62
CA GLU A 35 -1.30 4.39 -14.87
C GLU A 35 -0.32 3.26 -14.51
N ILE A 36 0.65 2.98 -15.39
CA ILE A 36 1.70 1.97 -15.14
C ILE A 36 2.69 2.48 -14.11
N THR A 37 3.08 3.74 -14.22
CA THR A 37 4.05 4.37 -13.32
C THR A 37 3.48 4.53 -11.92
N GLU A 38 2.21 4.91 -11.77
CA GLU A 38 1.50 4.96 -10.49
C GLU A 38 1.53 3.60 -9.79
N LYS A 39 1.20 2.51 -10.50
CA LYS A 39 1.26 1.14 -9.96
C LYS A 39 2.68 0.74 -9.58
N PHE A 40 3.66 1.13 -10.39
CA PHE A 40 5.07 0.80 -10.14
C PHE A 40 5.61 1.53 -8.91
N CYS A 41 5.32 2.83 -8.77
CA CYS A 41 5.62 3.62 -7.59
C CYS A 41 4.97 3.05 -6.31
N TYR A 42 3.75 2.53 -6.41
CA TYR A 42 3.05 1.94 -5.28
C TYR A 42 3.69 0.64 -4.78
N ILE A 43 4.22 -0.18 -5.69
CA ILE A 43 4.81 -1.49 -5.37
C ILE A 43 6.28 -1.35 -4.95
N GLN A 44 7.00 -0.39 -5.52
CA GLN A 44 8.41 -0.15 -5.21
C GLN A 44 8.59 0.67 -3.93
N ASP A 45 9.63 0.33 -3.16
CA ASP A 45 10.00 1.10 -1.98
C ASP A 45 10.40 2.53 -2.36
N ILE A 46 9.62 3.50 -1.87
CA ILE A 46 9.99 4.91 -1.93
C ILE A 46 11.06 5.20 -0.87
N TYR A 47 12.07 5.98 -1.25
CA TYR A 47 13.06 6.50 -0.31
C TYR A 47 12.78 7.98 -0.06
N TRP A 48 12.77 8.38 1.21
CA TRP A 48 12.71 9.80 1.56
C TRP A 48 14.11 10.41 1.54
N PHE A 49 14.24 11.60 0.96
CA PHE A 49 15.52 12.29 0.82
C PHE A 49 15.37 13.80 1.05
N PRO A 50 16.24 14.44 1.87
CA PRO A 50 16.25 15.88 2.05
C PRO A 50 16.75 16.60 0.78
N LEU A 51 16.04 17.64 0.34
CA LEU A 51 16.29 18.32 -0.95
C LEU A 51 17.68 18.99 -1.10
N ASN A 52 18.47 19.06 -0.01
CA ASN A 52 19.73 19.81 0.02
C ASN A 52 20.98 18.94 -0.14
N ASP A 53 20.84 17.62 -0.18
CA ASP A 53 21.96 16.68 -0.29
C ASP A 53 22.11 16.16 -1.73
N THR A 54 23.27 15.62 -2.10
CA THR A 54 23.48 14.97 -3.40
C THR A 54 22.96 13.53 -3.35
N ILE A 55 22.25 13.07 -4.38
CA ILE A 55 21.67 11.72 -4.46
C ILE A 55 22.77 10.67 -4.28
N PRO A 56 22.82 9.92 -3.15
CA PRO A 56 23.89 8.97 -2.88
C PRO A 56 23.82 7.77 -3.82
N GLU A 57 24.99 7.18 -4.10
CA GLU A 57 25.16 6.01 -4.97
C GLU A 57 24.47 4.78 -4.35
N ARG A 58 24.03 3.86 -5.23
CA ARG A 58 23.05 2.79 -4.99
C ARG A 58 23.26 1.92 -3.73
N SER A 59 24.48 1.86 -3.19
CA SER A 59 24.84 1.04 -2.02
C SER A 59 24.38 1.60 -0.67
N GLU A 60 24.21 2.92 -0.54
CA GLU A 60 23.82 3.55 0.75
C GLU A 60 22.32 3.82 0.87
N ARG A 61 21.56 3.61 -0.22
CA ARG A 61 20.10 3.85 -0.29
C ARG A 61 19.27 2.86 0.54
N GLY A 62 19.87 1.78 1.04
CA GLY A 62 19.16 0.67 1.69
C GLY A 62 18.55 0.99 3.06
N HIS A 63 18.94 2.08 3.72
CA HIS A 63 18.56 2.30 5.13
C HIS A 63 17.20 3.00 5.35
N ASN A 64 16.64 3.64 4.31
CA ASN A 64 15.41 4.44 4.42
C ASN A 64 14.33 3.97 3.43
N HIS A 65 14.11 2.66 3.31
CA HIS A 65 13.04 2.11 2.48
C HIS A 65 11.76 1.96 3.31
N ILE A 66 10.65 2.53 2.83
CA ILE A 66 9.35 2.48 3.53
C ILE A 66 8.51 1.35 2.91
N SER A 67 8.76 0.10 3.31
CA SER A 67 8.02 -1.08 2.80
C SER A 67 6.65 -1.30 3.49
N TYR A 68 6.12 -0.30 4.19
CA TYR A 68 4.99 -0.45 5.12
C TYR A 68 3.68 -0.86 4.42
N TYR A 69 3.46 -0.43 3.18
CA TYR A 69 2.17 -0.61 2.48
C TYR A 69 1.77 -2.08 2.23
N GLN A 70 2.73 -3.01 2.18
CA GLN A 70 2.44 -4.44 1.98
C GLN A 70 1.88 -5.10 3.25
N SER A 71 2.30 -4.64 4.43
CA SER A 71 1.93 -5.28 5.71
C SER A 71 0.66 -4.69 6.34
N VAL A 72 0.29 -3.45 5.98
CA VAL A 72 -0.90 -2.75 6.51
C VAL A 72 -2.19 -3.58 6.45
N PRO A 73 -2.58 -4.19 5.31
CA PRO A 73 -3.80 -5.00 5.26
C PRO A 73 -3.65 -6.39 5.88
N PHE A 74 -2.42 -6.90 6.06
CA PHE A 74 -2.17 -8.26 6.54
C PHE A 74 -2.25 -8.39 8.07
N ILE A 75 -1.70 -7.40 8.79
CA ILE A 75 -1.65 -7.40 10.27
C ILE A 75 -3.04 -7.56 10.91
N PRO A 76 -4.07 -6.76 10.57
CA PRO A 76 -5.39 -6.93 11.17
C PRO A 76 -6.06 -8.25 10.77
N GLY A 77 -5.85 -8.74 9.54
CA GLY A 77 -6.41 -10.01 9.08
C GLY A 77 -5.90 -11.21 9.88
N VAL A 78 -4.62 -11.23 10.23
CA VAL A 78 -4.04 -12.31 11.07
C VAL A 78 -4.53 -12.22 12.51
N GLN A 79 -4.70 -11.00 13.04
CA GLN A 79 -5.18 -10.79 14.41
C GLN A 79 -6.61 -11.32 14.60
N GLU A 80 -7.51 -11.06 13.66
CA GLU A 80 -8.90 -11.53 13.73
C GLU A 80 -9.01 -13.05 13.67
N LEU A 81 -8.23 -13.70 12.79
CA LEU A 81 -8.17 -15.15 12.69
C LEU A 81 -7.71 -15.80 13.99
N PHE A 82 -6.67 -15.25 14.62
CA PHE A 82 -6.17 -15.77 15.89
C PHE A 82 -7.21 -15.65 17.00
N PHE A 83 -7.89 -14.50 17.10
CA PHE A 83 -8.88 -14.27 18.17
C PHE A 83 -10.12 -15.15 18.02
N ILE A 84 -10.64 -15.31 16.79
CA ILE A 84 -11.82 -16.16 16.52
C ILE A 84 -11.50 -17.64 16.80
N GLN A 85 -10.34 -18.14 16.34
CA GLN A 85 -9.95 -19.53 16.54
C GLN A 85 -9.68 -19.85 18.01
N PHE A 86 -9.08 -18.93 18.76
CA PHE A 86 -8.78 -19.11 20.17
C PHE A 86 -10.04 -19.05 21.06
N VAL A 87 -10.91 -18.06 20.85
CA VAL A 87 -12.15 -17.91 21.64
C VAL A 87 -13.13 -19.04 21.38
N SER A 88 -13.28 -19.49 20.12
CA SER A 88 -14.13 -20.64 19.79
C SER A 88 -13.61 -21.94 20.40
N ALA A 89 -12.31 -22.21 20.36
CA ALA A 89 -11.71 -23.39 20.97
C ALA A 89 -11.90 -23.41 22.50
N LEU A 90 -11.73 -22.27 23.16
CA LEU A 90 -11.98 -22.13 24.61
C LEU A 90 -13.45 -22.36 24.95
N PHE A 91 -14.39 -21.82 24.16
CA PHE A 91 -15.82 -22.02 24.39
C PHE A 91 -16.23 -23.49 24.24
N VAL A 92 -15.75 -24.17 23.19
CA VAL A 92 -16.01 -25.60 22.96
C VAL A 92 -15.41 -26.46 24.09
N ALA A 93 -14.18 -26.17 24.52
CA ALA A 93 -13.55 -26.87 25.64
C ALA A 93 -14.33 -26.68 26.96
N CYS A 94 -14.83 -25.47 27.23
CA CYS A 94 -15.64 -25.18 28.40
C CYS A 94 -16.99 -25.92 28.35
N LEU A 95 -17.66 -25.96 27.19
CA LEU A 95 -18.88 -26.73 27.01
C LEU A 95 -18.67 -28.23 27.22
N GLN A 96 -17.56 -28.79 26.72
CA GLN A 96 -17.22 -30.19 26.90
C GLN A 96 -16.96 -30.55 28.37
N LEU A 97 -16.34 -29.65 29.14
CA LEU A 97 -16.14 -29.78 30.59
C LEU A 97 -17.42 -29.59 31.40
N SER A 98 -18.40 -28.85 30.88
CA SER A 98 -19.71 -28.68 31.53
C SER A 98 -20.67 -29.87 31.28
N LEU A 99 -20.41 -30.66 30.24
CA LEU A 99 -21.17 -31.86 29.86
C LEU A 99 -20.58 -33.17 30.41
N TRP A 100 -19.49 -33.09 31.18
CA TRP A 100 -18.81 -34.20 31.85
C TRP A 100 -18.80 -33.96 33.36
#